data_AF-A0AAV0Z1Y0-F1
#
_entry.id   AF-A0AAV0Z1Y0-F1
#
_cell.length_a   1.000
_cell.length_b   1.000
_cell.length_c   1.000
_cell.angle_alpha   90.00
_cell.angle_beta   90.00
_cell.angle_gamma   90.00
#
_symmetry.space_group_name_H-M   'P 1'
#
loop_
_entity.id
_entity.type
_entity.pdbx_description
1 polymer ?
#
loop_
_entity_poly.entity_id
_entity_poly.type
_entity_poly.pdbx_seq_one_letter_code
_entity_poly.pdbx_strand_id
1 'polypeptide(L)'
;MKAKYPTEEKLLREFINLTNLSHFTEVYNRLMLIKESKKKAYNEAICSTYNKQLCIFVCCMINELSSGFLTPVITVLDAIGIKPTVYPSETYYQTFDEQKIYVCQTDNKLRIHQFVDNRERGNARGLFKLLDWPTILVYFGCCILILFNKFTSEENYKTFMTESIRHLRERARCDPDVKLDIPFDFKEANAIKTMIGSCSTLCSHSIEFLLWHMNCQNSGIGFVCQYLGNELAWMDMHHLVLMNDYLVTSKSPVLRDLRVSREVEDLNRAITKVSSYRYPQFYMFMVSNLEMFKIEPFVFPTLIAVAQVLEKGDYNVTNLESSSTKAANLSMVQSLVTLHQTAFPQNHSSPSSVQMQAVKEENRQKRSRTPMEQKNQILRASNVQMPPIIQEKTHLIILD
;
A
#
# COMPACT_ATOMS: atom_id res chain seq x y z
N MET A 1 -21.57 13.14 -7.03
CA MET A 1 -20.48 13.12 -8.03
C MET A 1 -20.21 11.66 -8.37
N LYS A 2 -20.49 11.18 -9.59
CA LYS A 2 -20.09 9.81 -9.98
C LYS A 2 -18.57 9.76 -9.98
N ALA A 3 -17.97 8.74 -9.36
CA ALA A 3 -16.54 8.45 -9.49
C ALA A 3 -16.23 8.22 -10.99
N LYS A 4 -15.83 9.29 -11.69
CA LYS A 4 -15.41 9.19 -13.08
C LYS A 4 -13.96 8.75 -13.07
N TYR A 5 -13.73 7.52 -13.51
CA TYR A 5 -12.41 7.16 -14.03
C TYR A 5 -11.98 8.25 -15.02
N PRO A 6 -10.69 8.65 -15.04
CA PRO A 6 -10.18 9.59 -16.03
C PRO A 6 -10.60 9.13 -17.42
N THR A 7 -11.15 10.04 -18.23
CA THR A 7 -11.45 9.75 -19.63
C THR A 7 -10.16 9.37 -20.34
N GLU A 8 -10.23 8.44 -21.28
CA GLU A 8 -9.09 7.97 -22.06
C GLU A 8 -8.31 9.14 -22.69
N GLU A 9 -9.04 10.16 -23.14
CA GLU A 9 -8.51 11.40 -23.70
C GLU A 9 -7.72 12.25 -22.69
N LYS A 10 -8.09 12.23 -21.40
CA LYS A 10 -7.33 12.94 -20.35
C LYS A 10 -6.02 12.21 -20.04
N LEU A 11 -6.07 10.87 -19.99
CA LEU A 11 -4.88 10.04 -19.82
C LEU A 11 -3.92 10.22 -21.00
N LEU A 12 -4.43 10.17 -22.24
CA LEU A 12 -3.64 10.39 -23.46
C LEU A 12 -2.95 11.76 -23.47
N ARG A 13 -3.66 12.84 -23.15
CA ARG A 13 -3.08 14.20 -23.13
C ARG A 13 -1.98 14.36 -22.08
N GLU A 14 -2.17 13.82 -20.88
CA GLU A 14 -1.14 13.86 -19.84
C GLU A 14 0.06 12.97 -20.21
N PHE A 15 -0.16 11.82 -20.86
CA PHE A 15 0.90 10.91 -21.30
C PHE A 15 1.75 11.44 -22.46
N ILE A 16 1.14 12.12 -23.44
CA ILE A 16 1.84 12.67 -24.60
C ILE A 16 2.91 13.69 -24.19
N ASN A 17 2.72 14.37 -23.07
CA ASN A 17 3.70 15.33 -22.53
C ASN A 17 4.85 14.68 -21.74
N LEU A 18 4.82 13.36 -21.49
CA LEU A 18 5.67 12.70 -20.49
C LEU A 18 6.79 11.81 -21.05
N THR A 19 6.88 11.55 -22.36
CA THR A 19 7.85 10.56 -22.88
C THR A 19 8.45 10.88 -24.25
N ASN A 20 9.74 10.57 -24.40
CA ASN A 20 10.34 10.19 -25.69
C ASN A 20 9.51 9.06 -26.33
N LEU A 21 9.12 9.23 -27.61
CA LEU A 21 8.15 8.37 -28.32
C LEU A 21 8.43 6.85 -28.25
N SER A 22 9.68 6.42 -28.10
CA SER A 22 10.03 4.99 -28.20
C SER A 22 9.52 4.12 -27.05
N HIS A 23 9.37 4.66 -25.83
CA HIS A 23 8.78 3.92 -24.69
C HIS A 23 7.30 4.22 -24.49
N PHE A 24 6.76 5.25 -25.15
CA PHE A 24 5.36 5.63 -25.03
C PHE A 24 4.44 4.47 -25.37
N THR A 25 4.67 3.81 -26.52
CA THR A 25 3.81 2.74 -27.00
C THR A 25 3.79 1.54 -26.05
N GLU A 26 4.95 1.13 -25.52
CA GLU A 26 5.01 0.01 -24.59
C GLU A 26 4.31 0.33 -23.26
N VAL A 27 4.60 1.49 -22.67
CA VAL A 27 3.98 1.93 -21.42
C VAL A 27 2.47 2.09 -21.61
N TYR A 28 2.03 2.76 -22.68
CA TYR A 28 0.62 2.91 -23.04
C TYR A 28 -0.09 1.57 -23.19
N ASN A 29 0.49 0.62 -23.93
CA ASN A 29 -0.11 -0.70 -24.11
C ASN A 29 -0.24 -1.46 -22.79
N ARG A 30 0.78 -1.43 -21.93
CA ARG A 30 0.71 -2.03 -20.58
C ARG A 30 -0.38 -1.38 -19.73
N LEU A 31 -0.53 -0.06 -19.81
CA LEU A 31 -1.57 0.68 -19.10
C LEU A 31 -2.96 0.28 -19.54
N MET A 32 -3.17 0.20 -20.84
CA MET A 32 -4.45 -0.19 -21.41
C MET A 32 -4.79 -1.63 -21.01
N LEU A 33 -3.83 -2.56 -21.07
CA LEU A 33 -4.02 -3.93 -20.61
C LEU A 33 -4.38 -4.01 -19.11
N ILE A 34 -3.66 -3.28 -18.25
CA ILE A 34 -3.96 -3.24 -16.81
C ILE A 34 -5.34 -2.62 -16.57
N LYS A 35 -5.67 -1.54 -17.27
CA LYS A 35 -6.97 -0.86 -17.16
C LYS A 35 -8.12 -1.76 -17.60
N GLU A 36 -7.98 -2.46 -18.72
CA GLU A 36 -8.98 -3.40 -19.24
C GLU A 36 -9.16 -4.60 -18.31
N SER A 37 -8.06 -5.19 -17.84
CA SER A 37 -8.09 -6.28 -16.87
C SER A 37 -8.79 -5.88 -15.58
N LYS A 38 -8.43 -4.72 -14.99
CA LYS A 38 -9.09 -4.17 -13.80
C LYS A 38 -10.56 -3.86 -14.05
N LYS A 39 -10.91 -3.28 -15.20
CA LYS A 39 -12.30 -2.98 -15.58
C LYS A 39 -13.13 -4.25 -15.71
N LYS A 40 -12.58 -5.31 -16.32
CA LYS A 40 -13.24 -6.61 -16.44
C LYS A 40 -13.50 -7.22 -15.07
N ALA A 41 -12.48 -7.32 -14.22
CA ALA A 41 -12.61 -7.84 -12.87
C ALA A 41 -13.63 -7.03 -12.03
N TYR A 42 -13.62 -5.71 -12.16
CA TYR A 42 -14.59 -4.83 -11.50
C TYR A 42 -16.03 -5.10 -11.96
N ASN A 43 -16.25 -5.21 -13.27
CA ASN A 43 -17.57 -5.49 -13.84
C ASN A 43 -18.09 -6.89 -13.47
N GLU A 44 -17.21 -7.87 -13.37
CA GLU A 44 -17.58 -9.21 -12.87
C GLU A 44 -17.95 -9.16 -11.38
N ALA A 45 -17.16 -8.45 -10.57
CA ALA A 45 -17.39 -8.36 -9.14
C ALA A 45 -18.68 -7.59 -8.79
N ILE A 46 -18.98 -6.48 -9.47
CA ILE A 46 -20.16 -5.64 -9.22
C ILE A 46 -21.48 -6.31 -9.65
N CYS A 47 -21.45 -7.32 -10.51
CA CYS A 47 -22.65 -8.08 -10.88
C CYS A 47 -23.10 -9.04 -9.77
N SER A 48 -22.22 -9.38 -8.82
CA SER A 48 -22.53 -10.26 -7.70
C SER A 48 -23.20 -9.52 -6.54
N THR A 49 -24.45 -9.88 -6.23
CA THR A 49 -25.16 -9.40 -5.03
C THR A 49 -24.40 -9.76 -3.75
N TYR A 50 -23.78 -10.94 -3.72
CA TYR A 50 -22.97 -11.38 -2.58
C TYR A 50 -21.76 -10.46 -2.34
N ASN A 51 -21.01 -10.13 -3.40
CA ASN A 51 -19.85 -9.26 -3.28
C ASN A 51 -20.23 -7.83 -2.82
N LYS A 52 -21.41 -7.35 -3.25
CA LYS A 52 -21.97 -6.08 -2.75
C LYS A 52 -22.24 -6.13 -1.24
N GLN A 53 -22.82 -7.22 -0.74
CA GLN A 53 -23.04 -7.40 0.70
C GLN A 53 -21.72 -7.42 1.49
N LEU A 54 -20.68 -8.09 0.98
CA LEU A 54 -19.34 -8.06 1.57
C LEU A 54 -18.77 -6.64 1.63
N CYS A 55 -18.90 -5.87 0.54
CA CYS A 55 -18.42 -4.49 0.49
C CYS A 55 -19.16 -3.60 1.49
N ILE A 56 -20.47 -3.78 1.65
CA ILE A 56 -21.27 -3.08 2.66
C ILE A 56 -20.79 -3.42 4.06
N PHE A 57 -20.57 -4.71 4.36
CA PHE A 57 -20.06 -5.14 5.65
C PHE A 57 -18.71 -4.49 5.99
N VAL A 58 -17.74 -4.52 5.07
CA VAL A 58 -16.42 -3.88 5.24
C VAL A 58 -16.56 -2.36 5.41
N CYS A 59 -17.41 -1.72 4.61
CA CYS A 59 -17.66 -0.29 4.70
C CYS A 59 -18.22 0.12 6.07
N CYS A 60 -19.13 -0.68 6.62
CA CYS A 60 -19.69 -0.42 7.94
C CYS A 60 -18.71 -0.71 9.06
N MET A 61 -17.87 -1.75 8.93
CA MET A 61 -16.74 -1.98 9.84
C MET A 61 -15.82 -0.77 9.93
N ILE A 62 -15.45 -0.20 8.79
CA ILE A 62 -14.59 0.99 8.74
C ILE A 62 -15.31 2.22 9.32
N ASN A 63 -16.59 2.40 9.00
CA ASN A 63 -17.37 3.54 9.49
C ASN A 63 -17.66 3.48 11.00
N GLU A 64 -17.74 2.28 11.61
CA GLU A 64 -18.02 2.15 13.03
C GLU A 64 -16.94 2.78 13.91
N LEU A 65 -15.69 2.80 13.43
CA LEU A 65 -14.56 3.40 14.16
C LEU A 65 -14.53 4.93 14.10
N SER A 66 -15.07 5.54 13.06
CA SER A 66 -15.09 6.99 12.92
C SER A 66 -16.16 7.46 11.94
N SER A 67 -16.94 8.46 12.37
CA SER A 67 -17.88 9.17 11.52
C SER A 67 -17.21 9.90 10.35
N GLY A 68 -15.89 10.12 10.40
CA GLY A 68 -15.11 10.69 9.29
C GLY A 68 -15.13 9.83 8.02
N PHE A 69 -15.46 8.54 8.14
CA PHE A 69 -15.56 7.63 7.00
C PHE A 69 -16.91 7.66 6.29
N LEU A 70 -17.91 8.35 6.83
CA LEU A 70 -19.27 8.37 6.29
C LEU A 70 -19.31 8.77 4.82
N THR A 71 -18.71 9.92 4.49
CA THR A 71 -18.69 10.45 3.12
C THR A 71 -17.90 9.55 2.16
N PRO A 72 -16.66 9.12 2.47
CA PRO A 72 -15.95 8.13 1.65
C PRO A 72 -16.71 6.83 1.43
N VAL A 73 -17.37 6.31 2.47
CA VAL A 73 -18.15 5.07 2.40
C VAL A 73 -19.37 5.24 1.50
N ILE A 74 -20.17 6.30 1.67
CA ILE A 74 -21.32 6.55 0.79
C ILE A 74 -20.86 6.68 -0.67
N THR A 75 -19.73 7.37 -0.89
CA THR A 75 -19.15 7.55 -2.22
C THR A 75 -18.78 6.22 -2.87
N VAL A 76 -18.14 5.31 -2.13
CA VAL A 76 -17.75 4.01 -2.69
C VAL A 76 -18.95 3.09 -2.91
N LEU A 77 -19.94 3.12 -2.01
CA LEU A 77 -21.18 2.34 -2.16
C LEU A 77 -21.96 2.78 -3.41
N ASP A 78 -22.12 4.10 -3.63
CA ASP A 78 -22.77 4.63 -4.85
C ASP A 78 -22.01 4.20 -6.11
N ALA A 79 -20.68 4.21 -6.09
CA ALA A 79 -19.85 3.78 -7.21
C ALA A 79 -20.07 2.31 -7.59
N ILE A 80 -20.36 1.43 -6.62
CA ILE A 80 -20.71 0.02 -6.85
C ILE A 80 -22.22 -0.21 -7.05
N GLY A 81 -23.00 0.86 -7.26
CA GLY A 81 -24.42 0.78 -7.57
C GLY A 81 -25.32 0.51 -6.36
N ILE A 82 -24.82 0.75 -5.15
CA ILE A 82 -25.57 0.66 -3.90
C ILE A 82 -25.90 2.09 -3.49
N LYS A 83 -27.18 2.46 -3.43
CA LYS A 83 -27.60 3.80 -3.00
C LYS A 83 -28.01 3.75 -1.54
N PRO A 84 -27.16 4.18 -0.58
CA PRO A 84 -27.56 4.28 0.80
C PRO A 84 -28.73 5.26 0.89
N THR A 85 -29.85 4.83 1.47
CA THR A 85 -30.97 5.74 1.75
C THR A 85 -30.77 6.32 3.14
N VAL A 86 -30.38 7.59 3.21
CA VAL A 86 -30.17 8.29 4.47
C VAL A 86 -31.52 8.68 5.05
N TYR A 87 -31.95 7.99 6.11
CA TYR A 87 -33.14 8.37 6.87
C TYR A 87 -32.75 9.30 8.03
N PRO A 88 -33.46 10.41 8.24
CA PRO A 88 -33.36 11.16 9.49
C PRO A 88 -33.81 10.27 10.66
N SER A 89 -33.15 10.41 11.81
CA SER A 89 -33.13 9.47 12.94
C SER A 89 -34.47 9.13 13.62
N GLU A 90 -35.60 9.66 13.14
CA GLU A 90 -36.88 9.67 13.88
C GLU A 90 -37.98 8.74 13.34
N THR A 91 -37.81 8.08 12.19
CA THR A 91 -38.83 7.18 11.61
C THR A 91 -38.41 5.71 11.62
N TYR A 92 -38.53 5.06 12.78
CA TYR A 92 -38.12 3.66 12.98
C TYR A 92 -39.16 2.59 12.58
N TYR A 93 -40.34 3.00 12.08
CA TYR A 93 -41.46 2.08 11.83
C TYR A 93 -42.00 2.20 10.40
N GLN A 94 -41.23 1.76 9.42
CA GLN A 94 -41.79 1.43 8.11
C GLN A 94 -41.37 0.01 7.73
N THR A 95 -42.34 -0.77 7.29
CA THR A 95 -42.15 -2.10 6.72
C THR A 95 -41.24 -1.97 5.49
N PHE A 96 -40.10 -2.63 5.56
CA PHE A 96 -39.06 -2.57 4.55
C PHE A 96 -39.18 -3.76 3.59
N ASP A 97 -38.90 -3.50 2.32
CA ASP A 97 -39.02 -4.45 1.21
C ASP A 97 -37.86 -5.47 1.26
N GLU A 98 -38.16 -6.76 1.19
CA GLU A 98 -37.31 -7.90 1.62
C GLU A 98 -36.01 -8.09 0.81
N GLN A 99 -35.74 -7.24 -0.19
CA GLN A 99 -34.55 -7.32 -1.05
C GLN A 99 -33.68 -6.07 -1.06
N LYS A 100 -33.95 -5.10 -0.17
CA LYS A 100 -33.19 -3.85 -0.11
C LYS A 100 -32.29 -3.85 1.13
N ILE A 101 -31.00 -3.58 0.92
CA ILE A 101 -30.09 -3.30 2.03
C ILE A 101 -30.32 -1.85 2.44
N TYR A 102 -30.88 -1.66 3.64
CA TYR A 102 -31.09 -0.34 4.20
C TYR A 102 -29.87 0.05 5.01
N VAL A 103 -29.16 1.06 4.53
CA VAL A 103 -28.08 1.69 5.28
C VAL A 103 -28.65 2.96 5.89
N CYS A 104 -29.05 2.89 7.16
CA CYS A 104 -29.60 4.01 7.89
C CYS A 104 -28.46 4.80 8.55
N GLN A 105 -28.41 6.11 8.36
CA GLN A 105 -27.50 6.97 9.11
C GLN A 105 -28.18 7.39 10.41
N THR A 106 -27.62 7.01 11.54
CA THR A 106 -28.07 7.49 12.86
C THR A 106 -26.86 7.96 13.64
N ASP A 107 -26.88 9.20 14.12
CA ASP A 107 -25.80 9.80 14.90
C ASP A 107 -24.44 9.82 14.17
N ASN A 108 -24.46 10.14 12.86
CA ASN A 108 -23.29 10.09 11.96
C ASN A 108 -22.62 8.71 11.82
N LYS A 109 -23.34 7.62 12.19
CA LYS A 109 -22.92 6.24 11.94
C LYS A 109 -23.81 5.58 10.89
N LEU A 110 -23.19 4.92 9.91
CA LEU A 110 -23.88 4.04 8.97
C LEU A 110 -24.25 2.74 9.68
N ARG A 111 -25.55 2.54 9.88
CA ARG A 111 -26.11 1.30 10.42
C ARG A 111 -26.69 0.49 9.28
N ILE A 112 -26.21 -0.74 9.11
CA ILE A 112 -26.85 -1.70 8.21
C ILE A 112 -28.03 -2.29 8.94
N HIS A 113 -29.22 -2.07 8.39
CA HIS A 113 -30.40 -2.86 8.69
C HIS A 113 -30.55 -3.87 7.55
N GLN A 114 -29.94 -5.03 7.74
CA GLN A 114 -30.13 -6.15 6.83
C GLN A 114 -31.35 -6.92 7.34
N PHE A 115 -32.48 -6.79 6.64
CA PHE A 115 -33.54 -7.78 6.74
C PHE A 115 -33.06 -9.00 5.95
N VAL A 116 -32.50 -9.98 6.65
CA VAL A 116 -32.24 -11.30 6.09
C VAL A 116 -33.46 -12.15 6.44
N ASP A 117 -34.10 -12.74 5.44
CA ASP A 117 -35.12 -13.75 5.65
C ASP A 117 -34.56 -14.82 6.60
N ASN A 118 -35.33 -15.14 7.65
CA ASN A 118 -34.88 -15.77 8.91
C ASN A 118 -34.29 -17.18 8.78
N ARG A 119 -34.02 -17.69 7.58
CA ARG A 119 -33.58 -19.07 7.41
C ARG A 119 -32.08 -19.27 7.40
N GLU A 120 -31.26 -18.38 6.84
CA GLU A 120 -29.80 -18.60 6.86
C GLU A 120 -29.01 -17.27 6.86
N ARG A 121 -28.22 -17.09 7.93
CA ARG A 121 -27.22 -16.03 8.22
C ARG A 121 -27.73 -14.78 8.92
N GLY A 122 -27.11 -14.55 10.08
CA GLY A 122 -27.49 -13.59 11.09
C GLY A 122 -27.36 -12.13 10.67
N ASN A 123 -28.24 -11.34 11.27
CA ASN A 123 -28.26 -9.88 11.26
C ASN A 123 -26.87 -9.30 11.58
N ALA A 124 -26.29 -8.50 10.67
CA ALA A 124 -25.00 -7.82 10.89
C ALA A 124 -24.98 -6.96 12.16
N ARG A 125 -26.15 -6.48 12.62
CA ARG A 125 -26.34 -5.75 13.88
C ARG A 125 -26.16 -6.64 15.12
N GLY A 126 -26.51 -7.92 15.01
CA GLY A 126 -26.24 -8.93 16.03
C GLY A 126 -24.76 -9.25 16.09
N LEU A 127 -24.09 -9.33 14.93
CA LEU A 127 -22.66 -9.63 14.87
C LEU A 127 -21.84 -8.61 15.65
N PHE A 128 -21.99 -7.30 15.41
CA PHE A 128 -21.17 -6.29 16.11
C PHE A 128 -21.50 -6.11 17.58
N LYS A 129 -22.75 -6.34 18.00
CA LYS A 129 -23.11 -6.31 19.42
C LYS A 129 -22.50 -7.47 20.21
N LEU A 130 -22.16 -8.56 19.53
CA LEU A 130 -21.53 -9.74 20.11
C LEU A 130 -20.00 -9.66 20.14
N LEU A 131 -19.41 -8.76 19.36
CA LEU A 131 -17.96 -8.57 19.33
C LEU A 131 -17.54 -7.56 20.40
N ASP A 132 -16.54 -7.93 21.18
CA ASP A 132 -15.86 -6.98 22.04
C ASP A 132 -15.05 -5.96 21.23
N TRP A 133 -14.72 -4.84 21.86
CA TRP A 133 -13.97 -3.78 21.21
C TRP A 133 -12.61 -4.23 20.65
N PRO A 134 -11.80 -5.05 21.36
CA PRO A 134 -10.59 -5.62 20.78
C PRO A 134 -10.82 -6.40 19.47
N THR A 135 -11.85 -7.25 19.41
CA THR A 135 -12.15 -8.02 18.19
C THR A 135 -12.59 -7.13 17.03
N ILE A 136 -13.35 -6.07 17.30
CA ILE A 136 -13.71 -5.05 16.30
C ILE A 136 -12.44 -4.42 15.70
N LEU A 137 -11.45 -4.08 16.54
CA LEU A 137 -10.18 -3.52 16.07
C LEU A 137 -9.37 -4.50 15.21
N VAL A 138 -9.39 -5.80 15.53
CA VAL A 138 -8.72 -6.82 14.71
C VAL A 138 -9.36 -6.90 13.33
N TYR A 139 -10.69 -7.02 13.26
CA TYR A 139 -11.39 -7.10 11.97
C TYR A 139 -11.26 -5.81 11.16
N PHE A 140 -11.23 -4.65 11.81
CA PHE A 140 -10.87 -3.40 11.14
C PHE A 140 -9.48 -3.47 10.52
N GLY A 141 -8.48 -3.94 11.27
CA GLY A 141 -7.13 -4.12 10.75
C GLY A 141 -7.10 -5.05 9.54
N CYS A 142 -7.81 -6.17 9.59
CA CYS A 142 -7.98 -7.07 8.45
C CYS A 142 -8.60 -6.37 7.23
N CYS A 143 -9.65 -5.57 7.43
CA CYS A 143 -10.29 -4.81 6.35
C CYS A 143 -9.30 -3.85 5.70
N ILE A 144 -8.54 -3.07 6.49
CA ILE A 144 -7.51 -2.16 5.97
C ILE A 144 -6.45 -2.92 5.18
N LEU A 145 -5.93 -4.03 5.71
CA LEU A 145 -4.94 -4.84 4.99
C LEU A 145 -5.47 -5.37 3.65
N ILE A 146 -6.73 -5.79 3.59
CA ILE A 146 -7.36 -6.25 2.33
C ILE A 146 -7.49 -5.12 1.32
N LEU A 147 -7.82 -3.89 1.76
CA LEU A 147 -7.94 -2.75 0.85
C LEU A 147 -6.62 -2.45 0.14
N PHE A 148 -5.50 -2.53 0.85
CA PHE A 148 -4.22 -2.07 0.34
C PHE A 148 -3.32 -3.20 -0.20
N ASN A 149 -3.29 -4.38 0.42
CA ASN A 149 -2.30 -5.41 0.13
C ASN A 149 -2.61 -6.21 -1.15
N LYS A 150 -1.59 -6.54 -1.95
CA LYS A 150 -1.68 -7.34 -3.19
C LYS A 150 -1.40 -8.81 -2.88
N PHE A 151 -2.45 -9.62 -2.91
CA PHE A 151 -2.32 -11.07 -2.76
C PHE A 151 -2.13 -11.74 -4.12
N THR A 152 -1.07 -12.54 -4.25
CA THR A 152 -0.73 -13.24 -5.51
C THR A 152 -1.29 -14.65 -5.57
N SER A 153 -1.52 -15.28 -4.42
CA SER A 153 -2.06 -16.63 -4.30
C SER A 153 -2.87 -16.79 -3.01
N GLU A 154 -3.72 -17.80 -2.98
CA GLU A 154 -4.51 -18.15 -1.79
C GLU A 154 -3.62 -18.55 -0.61
N GLU A 155 -2.53 -19.28 -0.86
CA GLU A 155 -1.56 -19.67 0.17
C GLU A 155 -0.86 -18.46 0.79
N ASN A 156 -0.39 -17.53 -0.05
CA ASN A 156 0.21 -16.27 0.42
C ASN A 156 -0.80 -15.47 1.24
N TYR A 157 -2.04 -15.35 0.76
CA TYR A 157 -3.11 -14.68 1.49
C TYR A 157 -3.37 -15.31 2.87
N LYS A 158 -3.54 -16.64 2.94
CA LYS A 158 -3.79 -17.35 4.20
C LYS A 158 -2.64 -17.16 5.19
N THR A 159 -1.41 -17.31 4.72
CA THR A 159 -0.21 -17.14 5.54
C THR A 159 -0.13 -15.71 6.08
N PHE A 160 -0.27 -14.71 5.20
CA PHE A 160 -0.20 -13.30 5.56
C PHE A 160 -1.31 -12.89 6.54
N MET A 161 -2.56 -13.30 6.28
CA MET A 161 -3.70 -12.94 7.13
C MET A 161 -3.65 -13.63 8.49
N THR A 162 -3.22 -14.89 8.55
CA THR A 162 -3.04 -15.60 9.83
C THR A 162 -2.03 -14.87 10.71
N GLU A 163 -0.88 -14.50 10.15
CA GLU A 163 0.17 -13.79 10.88
C GLU A 163 -0.28 -12.37 11.27
N SER A 164 -0.98 -11.69 10.36
CA SER A 164 -1.53 -10.36 10.64
C SER A 164 -2.57 -10.38 11.75
N ILE A 165 -3.48 -11.36 11.77
CA ILE A 165 -4.47 -11.52 12.85
C ILE A 165 -3.76 -11.76 14.18
N ARG A 166 -2.72 -12.60 14.20
CA ARG A 166 -1.92 -12.84 15.41
C ARG A 166 -1.35 -11.54 15.97
N HIS A 167 -0.72 -10.72 15.12
CA HIS A 167 -0.18 -9.43 15.52
C HIS A 167 -1.27 -8.42 15.92
N LEU A 168 -2.36 -8.34 15.17
CA LEU A 168 -3.47 -7.44 15.47
C LEU A 168 -4.11 -7.78 16.83
N ARG A 169 -4.29 -9.08 17.14
CA ARG A 169 -4.82 -9.53 18.44
C ARG A 169 -3.97 -9.05 19.61
N GLU A 170 -2.65 -9.23 19.49
CA GLU A 170 -1.69 -8.77 20.50
C GLU A 170 -1.80 -7.25 20.71
N ARG A 171 -1.86 -6.48 19.62
CA ARG A 171 -1.95 -5.01 19.68
C ARG A 171 -3.30 -4.48 20.17
N ALA A 172 -4.38 -5.16 19.81
CA ALA A 172 -5.74 -4.84 20.25
C ALA A 172 -6.00 -5.28 21.70
N ARG A 173 -5.10 -6.08 22.30
CA ARG A 173 -5.28 -6.73 23.61
C ARG A 173 -6.50 -7.65 23.63
N CYS A 174 -6.69 -8.40 22.54
CA CYS A 174 -7.67 -9.48 22.51
C CYS A 174 -7.30 -10.56 23.51
N ASP A 175 -8.31 -11.18 24.10
CA ASP A 175 -8.13 -12.38 24.91
C ASP A 175 -7.41 -13.48 24.08
N PRO A 176 -6.30 -14.07 24.60
CA PRO A 176 -5.58 -15.14 23.91
C PRO A 176 -6.44 -16.38 23.65
N ASP A 177 -7.47 -16.62 24.46
CA ASP A 177 -8.36 -17.79 24.34
C ASP A 177 -9.42 -17.61 23.25
N VAL A 178 -9.72 -16.37 22.86
CA VAL A 178 -10.65 -16.06 21.77
C VAL A 178 -10.02 -16.43 20.42
N LYS A 179 -10.51 -17.51 19.82
CA LYS A 179 -10.14 -17.89 18.45
C LYS A 179 -10.79 -16.94 17.46
N LEU A 180 -9.96 -16.22 16.70
CA LEU A 180 -10.39 -15.41 15.57
C LEU A 180 -9.92 -16.06 14.28
N ASP A 181 -10.87 -16.36 13.40
CA ASP A 181 -10.62 -16.89 12.07
C ASP A 181 -10.41 -15.76 11.06
N ILE A 182 -9.91 -16.10 9.87
CA ILE A 182 -9.78 -15.16 8.76
C ILE A 182 -11.20 -14.74 8.33
N PRO A 183 -11.53 -13.43 8.35
CA PRO A 183 -12.91 -12.97 8.14
C PRO A 183 -13.44 -13.15 6.72
N PHE A 184 -12.54 -13.28 5.74
CA PHE A 184 -12.88 -13.40 4.33
C PHE A 184 -11.97 -14.44 3.68
N ASP A 185 -12.50 -15.25 2.78
CA ASP A 185 -11.65 -16.10 1.95
C ASP A 185 -10.87 -15.28 0.90
N PHE A 186 -9.97 -15.93 0.16
CA PHE A 186 -9.15 -15.26 -0.85
C PHE A 186 -9.97 -14.64 -1.99
N LYS A 187 -11.06 -15.27 -2.43
CA LYS A 187 -11.93 -14.75 -3.50
C LYS A 187 -12.71 -13.54 -3.01
N GLU A 188 -13.23 -13.61 -1.80
CA GLU A 188 -13.96 -12.53 -1.12
C GLU A 188 -13.06 -11.32 -0.91
N ALA A 189 -11.85 -11.52 -0.37
CA ALA A 189 -10.86 -10.46 -0.19
C ALA A 189 -10.51 -9.78 -1.52
N ASN A 190 -10.30 -10.55 -2.59
CA ASN A 190 -10.05 -9.99 -3.92
C ASN A 190 -11.26 -9.23 -4.47
N ALA A 191 -12.49 -9.69 -4.23
CA ALA A 191 -13.70 -8.98 -4.64
C ALA A 191 -13.84 -7.64 -3.89
N ILE A 192 -13.68 -7.65 -2.57
CA ILE A 192 -13.67 -6.44 -1.71
C ILE A 192 -12.61 -5.46 -2.22
N LYS A 193 -11.36 -5.91 -2.37
CA LYS A 193 -10.28 -5.07 -2.88
C LYS A 193 -10.58 -4.48 -4.24
N THR A 194 -11.08 -5.29 -5.18
CA THR A 194 -11.39 -4.85 -6.54
C THR A 194 -12.49 -3.80 -6.55
N MET A 195 -13.55 -4.01 -5.76
CA MET A 195 -14.74 -3.15 -5.75
C MET A 195 -14.53 -1.85 -4.97
N ILE A 196 -13.91 -1.91 -3.78
CA ILE A 196 -13.82 -0.74 -2.89
C ILE A 196 -12.38 -0.29 -2.62
N GLY A 197 -11.38 -1.16 -2.74
CA GLY A 197 -9.96 -0.82 -2.59
C GLY A 197 -9.41 0.08 -3.70
N SER A 198 -10.11 0.18 -4.84
CA SER A 198 -9.76 1.13 -5.91
C SER A 198 -10.31 2.56 -5.66
N CYS A 199 -11.07 2.77 -4.58
CA CYS A 199 -11.63 4.09 -4.26
C CYS A 199 -10.57 4.98 -3.60
N SER A 200 -10.01 5.93 -4.36
CA SER A 200 -8.98 6.85 -3.87
C SER A 200 -9.44 7.67 -2.65
N THR A 201 -10.71 8.08 -2.61
CA THR A 201 -11.27 8.82 -1.46
C THR A 201 -11.26 7.97 -0.19
N LEU A 202 -11.72 6.72 -0.26
CA LEU A 202 -11.71 5.79 0.88
C LEU A 202 -10.28 5.48 1.31
N CYS A 203 -9.38 5.23 0.36
CA CYS A 203 -7.97 4.96 0.62
C CYS A 203 -7.29 6.14 1.31
N SER A 204 -7.45 7.37 0.78
CA SER A 204 -6.86 8.59 1.36
C SER A 204 -7.34 8.81 2.78
N HIS A 205 -8.65 8.72 3.03
CA HIS A 205 -9.20 8.88 4.38
C HIS A 205 -8.75 7.76 5.32
N SER A 206 -8.57 6.54 4.81
CA SER A 206 -8.03 5.43 5.61
C SER A 206 -6.59 5.72 6.05
N ILE A 207 -5.72 6.18 5.14
CA ILE A 207 -4.34 6.56 5.47
C ILE A 207 -4.31 7.74 6.45
N GLU A 208 -5.12 8.77 6.23
CA GLU A 208 -5.22 9.92 7.15
C GLU A 208 -5.70 9.49 8.54
N PHE A 209 -6.68 8.59 8.61
CA PHE A 209 -7.16 8.03 9.87
C PHE A 209 -6.08 7.25 10.61
N LEU A 210 -5.32 6.40 9.90
CA LEU A 210 -4.20 5.67 10.48
C LEU A 210 -3.18 6.66 11.05
N LEU A 211 -2.73 7.62 10.24
CA LEU A 211 -1.74 8.62 10.64
C LEU A 211 -2.16 9.43 11.88
N TRP A 212 -3.43 9.80 11.96
CA TRP A 212 -3.98 10.49 13.13
C TRP A 212 -3.87 9.64 14.40
N HIS A 213 -4.20 8.36 14.32
CA HIS A 213 -4.25 7.46 15.47
C HIS A 213 -2.92 6.78 15.79
N MET A 214 -1.96 6.72 14.87
CA MET A 214 -0.63 6.13 15.10
C MET A 214 0.11 6.74 16.29
N ASN A 215 -0.18 8.02 16.62
CA ASN A 215 0.43 8.72 17.75
C ASN A 215 -0.36 8.56 19.07
N CYS A 216 -1.51 7.88 19.06
CA CYS A 216 -2.35 7.66 20.23
C CYS A 216 -1.88 6.43 21.04
N GLN A 217 -0.69 6.50 21.63
CA GLN A 217 -0.05 5.38 22.32
C GLN A 217 -0.82 4.81 23.53
N ASN A 218 -1.84 5.52 24.01
CA ASN A 218 -2.62 5.10 25.18
C ASN A 218 -3.91 4.35 24.82
N SER A 219 -4.20 4.12 23.54
CA SER A 219 -5.42 3.42 23.10
C SER A 219 -5.10 2.16 22.30
N GLY A 220 -5.94 1.12 22.44
CA GLY A 220 -5.81 -0.11 21.64
C GLY A 220 -5.84 0.18 20.14
N ILE A 221 -6.66 1.16 19.71
CA ILE A 221 -6.70 1.61 18.33
C ILE A 221 -5.37 2.21 17.86
N GLY A 222 -4.65 2.93 18.72
CA GLY A 222 -3.35 3.51 18.35
C GLY A 222 -2.30 2.44 18.06
N PHE A 223 -2.23 1.37 18.87
CA PHE A 223 -1.32 0.24 18.61
C PHE A 223 -1.67 -0.53 17.33
N VAL A 224 -2.96 -0.70 17.03
CA VAL A 224 -3.43 -1.29 15.78
C VAL A 224 -3.09 -0.40 14.59
N CYS A 225 -3.37 0.90 14.65
CA CYS A 225 -3.03 1.84 13.59
C CYS A 225 -1.52 1.95 13.38
N GLN A 226 -0.70 1.84 14.43
CA GLN A 226 0.76 1.78 14.32
C GLN A 226 1.23 0.53 13.59
N TYR A 227 0.67 -0.64 13.91
CA TYR A 227 0.97 -1.87 13.18
C TYR A 227 0.61 -1.72 11.69
N LEU A 228 -0.62 -1.28 11.39
CA LEU A 228 -1.09 -1.09 10.02
C LEU A 228 -0.24 -0.06 9.27
N GLY A 229 0.10 1.06 9.91
CA GLY A 229 0.95 2.09 9.31
C GLY A 229 2.34 1.56 8.95
N ASN A 230 2.92 0.69 9.77
CA ASN A 230 4.20 0.05 9.48
C ASN A 230 4.11 -0.97 8.35
N GLU A 231 3.06 -1.79 8.32
CA GLU A 231 2.83 -2.78 7.25
C GLU A 231 2.60 -2.11 5.89
N LEU A 232 1.88 -0.98 5.89
CA LEU A 232 1.56 -0.22 4.68
C LEU A 232 2.69 0.71 4.23
N ALA A 233 3.63 1.06 5.12
CA ALA A 233 4.73 1.95 4.79
C ALA A 233 5.62 1.36 3.69
N TRP A 234 5.83 2.14 2.62
CA TRP A 234 6.62 1.76 1.46
C TRP A 234 6.10 0.55 0.68
N MET A 235 4.85 0.14 0.94
CA MET A 235 4.18 -0.88 0.15
C MET A 235 4.13 -0.43 -1.31
N ASP A 236 4.47 -1.34 -2.23
CA ASP A 236 4.68 -1.09 -3.66
C ASP A 236 5.81 -0.11 -4.04
N MET A 237 6.62 0.38 -3.08
CA MET A 237 7.80 1.24 -3.33
C MET A 237 9.11 0.65 -2.80
N HIS A 238 9.13 -0.64 -2.48
CA HIS A 238 10.30 -1.28 -1.89
C HIS A 238 11.55 -1.14 -2.79
N HIS A 239 11.39 -1.14 -4.11
CA HIS A 239 12.48 -0.92 -5.05
C HIS A 239 13.09 0.48 -4.95
N LEU A 240 12.30 1.52 -4.66
CA LEU A 240 12.83 2.87 -4.42
C LEU A 240 13.65 2.91 -3.14
N VAL A 241 13.16 2.28 -2.07
CA VAL A 241 13.90 2.16 -0.80
C VAL A 241 15.22 1.43 -1.03
N LEU A 242 15.19 0.32 -1.75
CA LEU A 242 16.37 -0.47 -2.10
C LEU A 242 17.42 0.36 -2.87
N MET A 243 17.01 1.07 -3.93
CA MET A 243 17.92 1.93 -4.69
C MET A 243 18.44 3.11 -3.84
N ASN A 244 17.59 3.69 -2.99
CA ASN A 244 18.01 4.76 -2.10
C ASN A 244 19.11 4.28 -1.13
N ASP A 245 18.93 3.11 -0.54
CA ASP A 245 19.84 2.58 0.49
C ASP A 245 21.19 2.18 -0.12
N TYR A 246 21.18 1.50 -1.27
CA TYR A 246 22.39 0.92 -1.87
C TYR A 246 23.09 1.79 -2.91
N LEU A 247 22.39 2.77 -3.51
CA LEU A 247 22.97 3.60 -4.56
C LEU A 247 23.04 5.07 -4.17
N VAL A 248 21.93 5.66 -3.70
CA VAL A 248 21.85 7.10 -3.43
C VAL A 248 22.59 7.46 -2.15
N THR A 249 22.26 6.81 -1.03
CA THR A 249 22.84 7.09 0.28
C THR A 249 24.34 6.79 0.30
N SER A 250 24.78 5.75 -0.40
CA SER A 250 26.20 5.40 -0.53
C SER A 250 26.97 6.29 -1.51
N LYS A 251 26.31 7.20 -2.25
CA LYS A 251 26.90 7.98 -3.34
C LYS A 251 27.60 7.08 -4.39
N SER A 252 26.94 6.00 -4.78
CA SER A 252 27.46 5.00 -5.72
C SER A 252 27.95 5.64 -7.03
N PRO A 253 29.15 5.28 -7.56
CA PRO A 253 29.62 5.75 -8.87
C PRO A 253 28.72 5.31 -10.02
N VAL A 254 27.90 4.28 -9.82
CA VAL A 254 26.88 3.82 -10.79
C VAL A 254 25.94 4.97 -11.17
N LEU A 255 25.62 5.87 -10.25
CA LEU A 255 24.74 7.01 -10.52
C LEU A 255 25.37 8.05 -11.47
N ARG A 256 26.66 7.95 -11.78
CA ARG A 256 27.38 8.81 -12.72
C ARG A 256 27.68 8.11 -14.06
N ASP A 257 27.36 6.83 -14.18
CA ASP A 257 27.62 6.05 -15.40
C ASP A 257 26.64 6.43 -16.51
N LEU A 258 27.16 6.82 -17.67
CA LEU A 258 26.36 7.29 -18.81
C LEU A 258 25.32 6.27 -19.28
N ARG A 259 25.59 4.97 -19.12
CA ARG A 259 24.67 3.89 -19.55
C ARG A 259 23.35 3.88 -18.77
N VAL A 260 23.34 4.41 -17.55
CA VAL A 260 22.14 4.50 -16.70
C VAL A 260 21.67 5.95 -16.48
N SER A 261 22.28 6.93 -17.15
CA SER A 261 21.96 8.36 -17.01
C SER A 261 20.45 8.65 -17.04
N ARG A 262 19.73 8.04 -17.98
CA ARG A 262 18.27 8.18 -18.07
C ARG A 262 17.53 7.64 -16.85
N GLU A 263 17.83 6.41 -16.41
CA GLU A 263 17.21 5.84 -15.20
C GLU A 263 17.56 6.67 -13.96
N VAL A 264 18.77 7.26 -13.90
CA VAL A 264 19.19 8.15 -12.80
C VAL A 264 18.39 9.45 -12.79
N GLU A 265 18.15 10.06 -13.96
CA GLU A 265 17.27 11.23 -14.06
C GLU A 265 15.84 10.91 -13.62
N ASP A 266 15.29 9.78 -14.08
CA ASP A 266 13.97 9.31 -13.67
C ASP A 266 13.93 9.05 -12.15
N LEU A 267 14.98 8.46 -11.58
CA LEU A 267 15.08 8.17 -10.15
C LEU A 267 15.11 9.47 -9.33
N ASN A 268 15.89 10.46 -9.77
CA ASN A 268 15.94 11.76 -9.12
C ASN A 268 14.57 12.47 -9.16
N ARG A 269 13.85 12.39 -10.29
CA ARG A 269 12.48 12.91 -10.40
C ARG A 269 11.53 12.19 -9.45
N ALA A 270 11.59 10.85 -9.40
CA ALA A 270 10.78 10.01 -8.53
C ALA A 270 11.01 10.33 -7.04
N ILE A 271 12.27 10.31 -6.59
CA ILE A 271 12.67 10.62 -5.20
C ILE A 271 12.21 12.03 -4.81
N THR A 272 12.48 13.04 -5.65
CA THR A 272 12.05 14.43 -5.38
C THR A 272 10.54 14.51 -5.23
N LYS A 273 9.79 13.84 -6.12
CA LYS A 273 8.34 13.84 -6.09
C LYS A 273 7.78 13.16 -4.84
N VAL A 274 8.30 11.97 -4.50
CA VAL A 274 7.90 11.24 -3.30
C VAL A 274 8.24 12.01 -2.02
N SER A 275 9.45 12.58 -1.92
CA SER A 275 9.88 13.43 -0.79
C SER A 275 9.03 14.67 -0.60
N SER A 276 8.52 15.24 -1.69
CA SER A 276 7.69 16.45 -1.62
C SER A 276 6.30 16.19 -1.05
N TYR A 277 5.90 14.92 -0.93
CA TYR A 277 4.59 14.54 -0.44
C TYR A 277 4.55 14.60 1.10
N ARG A 278 3.39 14.94 1.67
CA ARG A 278 3.23 15.08 3.13
C ARG A 278 3.56 13.79 3.89
N TYR A 279 3.27 12.65 3.26
CA TYR A 279 3.52 11.32 3.82
C TYR A 279 4.18 10.42 2.77
N PRO A 280 5.49 10.57 2.54
CA PRO A 280 6.21 9.88 1.46
C PRO A 280 6.05 8.36 1.46
N GLN A 281 6.02 7.74 2.65
CA GLN A 281 5.89 6.30 2.82
C GLN A 281 4.54 5.73 2.35
N PHE A 282 3.50 6.57 2.22
CA PHE A 282 2.17 6.16 1.74
C PHE A 282 1.86 6.69 0.34
N TYR A 283 2.87 7.21 -0.37
CA TYR A 283 2.71 7.87 -1.66
C TYR A 283 1.88 7.06 -2.66
N MET A 284 2.13 5.75 -2.79
CA MET A 284 1.40 4.87 -3.73
C MET A 284 -0.12 4.83 -3.52
N PHE A 285 -0.59 5.10 -2.30
CA PHE A 285 -2.01 5.07 -1.97
C PHE A 285 -2.69 6.42 -2.14
N MET A 286 -1.91 7.50 -2.24
CA MET A 286 -2.41 8.88 -2.20
C MET A 286 -2.33 9.58 -3.55
N VAL A 287 -1.64 9.00 -4.53
CA VAL A 287 -1.47 9.60 -5.85
C VAL A 287 -2.39 8.99 -6.91
N SER A 288 -2.53 9.69 -8.04
CA SER A 288 -3.24 9.17 -9.18
C SER A 288 -2.48 7.98 -9.80
N ASN A 289 -3.20 7.12 -10.53
CA ASN A 289 -2.57 6.04 -11.28
C ASN A 289 -1.43 6.56 -12.19
N LEU A 290 -1.60 7.71 -12.83
CA LEU A 290 -0.56 8.31 -13.68
C LEU A 290 0.74 8.60 -12.92
N GLU A 291 0.63 9.20 -11.74
CA GLU A 291 1.79 9.53 -10.90
C GLU A 291 2.45 8.26 -10.34
N MET A 292 1.65 7.22 -10.07
CA MET A 292 2.13 5.90 -9.66
C MET A 292 3.05 5.29 -10.71
N PHE A 293 2.68 5.37 -12.01
CA PHE A 293 3.48 4.80 -13.10
C PHE A 293 4.87 5.42 -13.27
N LYS A 294 5.08 6.66 -12.82
CA LYS A 294 6.37 7.34 -12.89
C LYS A 294 7.40 6.73 -11.93
N ILE A 295 6.94 5.92 -10.97
CA ILE A 295 7.80 5.31 -9.97
C ILE A 295 7.70 3.79 -9.98
N GLU A 296 7.08 3.18 -10.99
CA GLU A 296 6.98 1.73 -11.10
C GLU A 296 8.35 1.08 -11.38
N PRO A 297 8.58 -0.17 -10.97
CA PRO A 297 9.89 -0.82 -11.11
C PRO A 297 10.44 -0.86 -12.54
N PHE A 298 9.57 -0.95 -13.56
CA PHE A 298 10.00 -1.02 -14.95
C PHE A 298 10.65 0.28 -15.47
N VAL A 299 10.54 1.38 -14.72
CA VAL A 299 11.23 2.65 -15.03
C VAL A 299 12.72 2.58 -14.67
N PHE A 300 13.10 1.68 -13.77
CA PHE A 300 14.46 1.55 -13.22
C PHE A 300 15.04 0.13 -13.32
N PRO A 301 14.88 -0.60 -14.44
CA PRO A 301 15.19 -2.02 -14.48
C PRO A 301 16.67 -2.30 -14.19
N THR A 302 17.59 -1.46 -14.66
CA THR A 302 19.02 -1.63 -14.45
C THR A 302 19.42 -1.26 -13.03
N LEU A 303 18.96 -0.10 -12.54
CA LEU A 303 19.31 0.36 -11.19
C LEU A 303 18.76 -0.57 -10.10
N ILE A 304 17.55 -1.11 -10.29
CA ILE A 304 16.99 -2.13 -9.38
C ILE A 304 17.85 -3.39 -9.39
N ALA A 305 18.24 -3.88 -10.57
CA ALA A 305 19.07 -5.08 -10.68
C ALA A 305 20.43 -4.90 -9.97
N VAL A 306 21.07 -3.74 -10.17
CA VAL A 306 22.32 -3.42 -9.47
C VAL A 306 22.10 -3.38 -7.95
N ALA A 307 21.07 -2.68 -7.47
CA ALA A 307 20.80 -2.57 -6.04
C ALA A 307 20.48 -3.94 -5.39
N GLN A 308 19.76 -4.83 -6.09
CA GLN A 308 19.48 -6.19 -5.63
C GLN A 308 20.75 -7.04 -5.50
N VAL A 309 21.69 -6.94 -6.45
CA VAL A 309 22.97 -7.66 -6.38
C VAL A 309 23.81 -7.16 -5.20
N LEU A 310 23.83 -5.83 -4.99
CA LEU A 310 24.52 -5.23 -3.85
C LEU A 310 23.90 -5.63 -2.50
N GLU A 311 22.57 -5.76 -2.42
CA GLU A 311 21.86 -6.17 -1.20
C GLU A 311 22.17 -7.61 -0.77
N LYS A 312 22.19 -8.51 -1.76
CA LYS A 312 22.52 -9.93 -1.53
C LYS A 312 23.96 -10.08 -1.04
N GLY A 313 24.87 -9.24 -1.52
CA GLY A 313 26.31 -9.38 -1.30
C GLY A 313 26.92 -10.58 -2.04
N ASP A 314 26.09 -11.36 -2.74
CA ASP A 314 26.51 -12.38 -3.69
C ASP A 314 26.57 -11.74 -5.07
N TYR A 315 27.78 -11.63 -5.61
CA TYR A 315 28.06 -10.94 -6.86
C TYR A 315 27.87 -11.82 -8.09
N ASN A 316 27.31 -13.02 -7.92
CA ASN A 316 26.91 -13.87 -9.02
C ASN A 316 25.54 -13.43 -9.57
N VAL A 317 25.57 -12.74 -10.72
CA VAL A 317 24.40 -12.12 -11.38
C VAL A 317 23.42 -13.15 -11.98
N THR A 318 23.72 -14.45 -11.95
CA THR A 318 22.88 -15.49 -12.58
C THR A 318 21.50 -15.66 -11.93
N ASN A 319 21.29 -15.18 -10.70
CA ASN A 319 20.08 -15.43 -9.91
C ASN A 319 19.11 -14.22 -9.84
N LEU A 320 19.02 -13.42 -10.91
CA LEU A 320 18.10 -12.28 -11.04
C LEU A 320 16.76 -12.73 -11.64
N GLU A 321 15.95 -13.44 -10.85
CA GLU A 321 14.64 -13.96 -11.32
C GLU A 321 13.46 -12.98 -11.18
N SER A 322 13.69 -11.74 -10.75
CA SER A 322 12.58 -10.81 -10.52
C SER A 322 11.95 -10.33 -11.84
N SER A 323 10.62 -10.27 -11.90
CA SER A 323 9.89 -9.78 -13.07
C SER A 323 10.24 -8.34 -13.45
N SER A 324 10.66 -7.53 -12.47
CA SER A 324 11.08 -6.13 -12.65
C SER A 324 12.44 -5.98 -13.34
N THR A 325 13.31 -6.99 -13.30
CA THR A 325 14.67 -6.91 -13.87
C THR A 325 14.80 -7.59 -15.24
N LYS A 326 13.71 -8.14 -15.80
CA LYS A 326 13.74 -8.84 -17.10
C LYS A 326 14.23 -7.99 -18.27
N ALA A 327 14.10 -6.66 -18.19
CA ALA A 327 14.56 -5.74 -19.22
C ALA A 327 16.04 -5.35 -19.05
N ALA A 328 16.68 -5.68 -17.93
CA ALA A 328 18.06 -5.28 -17.65
C ALA A 328 19.06 -6.15 -18.42
N ASN A 329 20.08 -5.52 -19.01
CA ASN A 329 21.19 -6.24 -19.63
C ASN A 329 22.14 -6.77 -18.55
N LEU A 330 22.21 -8.10 -18.38
CA LEU A 330 22.99 -8.75 -17.31
C LEU A 330 24.49 -8.40 -17.35
N SER A 331 25.08 -8.31 -18.55
CA SER A 331 26.49 -7.92 -18.72
C SER A 331 26.73 -6.48 -18.26
N MET A 332 25.80 -5.58 -18.58
CA MET A 332 25.83 -4.21 -18.09
C MET A 332 25.68 -4.14 -16.56
N VAL A 333 24.73 -4.88 -15.98
CA VAL A 333 24.52 -4.95 -14.53
C VAL A 333 25.79 -5.42 -13.82
N GLN A 334 26.42 -6.51 -14.30
CA GLN A 334 27.69 -7.00 -13.74
C GLN A 334 28.78 -5.93 -13.78
N SER A 335 28.95 -5.25 -14.92
CA SER A 335 29.91 -4.16 -15.07
C SER A 335 29.67 -3.02 -14.08
N LEU A 336 28.41 -2.63 -13.84
CA LEU A 336 28.05 -1.57 -12.90
C LEU A 336 28.25 -1.99 -11.44
N VAL A 337 27.98 -3.26 -11.11
CA VAL A 337 28.28 -3.81 -9.77
C VAL A 337 29.78 -3.80 -9.51
N THR A 338 30.61 -4.24 -10.46
CA THR A 338 32.07 -4.16 -10.36
C THR A 338 32.55 -2.72 -10.19
N LEU A 339 31.93 -1.76 -10.89
CA LEU A 339 32.22 -0.33 -10.74
C LEU A 339 31.95 0.15 -9.30
N HIS A 340 30.81 -0.22 -8.71
CA HIS A 340 30.49 0.11 -7.32
C HIS A 340 31.50 -0.49 -6.34
N GLN A 341 31.81 -1.78 -6.48
CA GLN A 341 32.77 -2.48 -5.61
C GLN A 341 34.17 -1.90 -5.67
N THR A 342 34.62 -1.48 -6.85
CA THR A 342 35.95 -0.89 -7.02
C THR A 342 36.05 0.44 -6.27
N ALA A 343 34.98 1.23 -6.22
CA ALA A 343 34.93 2.47 -5.44
C ALA A 343 34.73 2.26 -3.95
N PHE A 344 34.00 1.20 -3.58
CA PHE A 344 33.74 0.81 -2.19
C PHE A 344 34.24 -0.61 -1.95
N PRO A 345 35.57 -0.84 -1.92
CA PRO A 345 36.11 -2.15 -1.63
C PRO A 345 35.67 -2.51 -0.21
N GLN A 346 34.67 -3.37 -0.11
CA GLN A 346 34.37 -3.98 1.18
C GLN A 346 35.60 -4.81 1.51
N ASN A 347 36.21 -4.55 2.68
CA ASN A 347 37.34 -5.31 3.17
C ASN A 347 36.88 -6.76 3.37
N HIS A 348 36.96 -7.57 2.31
CA HIS A 348 36.54 -8.97 2.26
C HIS A 348 37.51 -9.90 2.99
N SER A 349 38.29 -9.39 3.93
CA SER A 349 39.10 -10.18 4.84
C SER A 349 38.22 -10.76 5.95
N SER A 350 37.58 -11.90 5.63
CA SER A 350 36.98 -12.89 6.54
C SER A 350 35.62 -12.53 7.18
N PRO A 351 34.78 -13.55 7.48
CA PRO A 351 33.38 -13.36 7.83
C PRO A 351 33.26 -12.90 9.29
N SER A 352 33.53 -11.63 9.57
CA SER A 352 32.90 -10.98 10.71
C SER A 352 31.56 -10.44 10.24
N SER A 353 30.55 -11.30 10.33
CA SER A 353 29.14 -10.95 10.22
C SER A 353 28.71 -10.02 11.37
N VAL A 354 29.52 -9.05 11.77
CA VAL A 354 29.26 -8.25 12.97
C VAL A 354 29.00 -6.81 12.61
N GLN A 355 29.60 -6.22 11.57
CA GLN A 355 29.32 -4.81 11.24
C GLN A 355 28.16 -4.61 10.27
N MET A 356 28.08 -5.38 9.17
CA MET A 356 26.93 -5.29 8.25
C MET A 356 25.72 -6.05 8.78
N GLN A 357 25.95 -7.08 9.61
CA GLN A 357 24.91 -7.71 10.41
C GLN A 357 24.56 -6.84 11.62
N ALA A 358 25.44 -6.05 12.26
CA ALA A 358 24.96 -5.03 13.21
C ALA A 358 24.06 -4.00 12.53
N VAL A 359 24.31 -3.58 11.29
CA VAL A 359 23.39 -2.67 10.57
C VAL A 359 22.11 -3.39 10.12
N LYS A 360 22.18 -4.65 9.64
CA LYS A 360 20.99 -5.47 9.26
C LYS A 360 20.16 -5.93 10.46
N GLU A 361 20.79 -6.29 11.57
CA GLU A 361 20.23 -6.74 12.85
C GLU A 361 19.78 -5.54 13.68
N GLU A 362 20.44 -4.38 13.60
CA GLU A 362 19.89 -3.12 14.13
C GLU A 362 18.66 -2.72 13.32
N ASN A 363 18.65 -2.84 11.98
CA ASN A 363 17.46 -2.56 11.15
C ASN A 363 16.35 -3.62 11.23
N ARG A 364 16.66 -4.87 11.59
CA ARG A 364 15.67 -5.95 11.87
C ARG A 364 15.21 -5.98 13.33
N GLN A 365 16.08 -5.78 14.32
CA GLN A 365 15.72 -5.67 15.74
C GLN A 365 15.05 -4.31 16.07
N LYS A 366 15.29 -3.26 15.27
CA LYS A 366 14.41 -2.07 15.19
C LYS A 366 12.94 -2.42 14.93
N ARG A 367 12.65 -3.62 14.39
CA ARG A 367 11.29 -4.12 14.13
C ARG A 367 10.75 -5.06 15.20
N SER A 368 11.55 -5.53 16.18
CA SER A 368 11.14 -6.56 17.14
C SER A 368 11.51 -6.32 18.61
N ARG A 369 11.95 -5.12 19.01
CA ARG A 369 12.36 -4.83 20.41
C ARG A 369 11.27 -4.23 21.30
N THR A 370 11.45 -4.47 22.60
CA THR A 370 10.55 -4.20 23.73
C THR A 370 10.11 -2.72 23.88
N PRO A 371 8.96 -2.47 24.55
CA PRO A 371 8.24 -1.18 24.52
C PRO A 371 9.03 0.07 24.93
N MET A 372 10.13 -0.07 25.68
CA MET A 372 10.89 1.06 26.21
C MET A 372 11.90 1.65 25.20
N GLU A 373 12.39 0.87 24.23
CA GLU A 373 13.31 1.33 23.16
C GLU A 373 12.58 1.94 21.96
N GLN A 374 11.29 1.61 21.76
CA GLN A 374 10.42 2.24 20.75
C GLN A 374 10.24 3.76 20.99
N LYS A 375 10.35 4.21 22.24
CA LYS A 375 10.18 5.62 22.64
C LYS A 375 11.14 6.59 21.93
N ASN A 376 12.38 6.18 21.65
CA ASN A 376 13.39 7.03 21.00
C ASN A 376 13.46 6.85 19.48
N GLN A 377 12.92 5.74 18.94
CA GLN A 377 12.86 5.50 17.49
C GLN A 377 11.58 6.00 16.85
N ILE A 378 10.47 6.13 17.57
CA ILE A 378 9.24 6.72 17.02
C ILE A 378 9.47 8.18 16.62
N LEU A 379 10.35 8.91 17.32
CA LEU A 379 10.86 10.24 16.92
C LEU A 379 11.89 10.22 15.77
N ARG A 380 12.45 9.06 15.40
CA ARG A 380 13.37 8.90 14.27
C ARG A 380 12.71 8.31 13.03
N ALA A 381 11.72 7.42 13.15
CA ALA A 381 10.97 6.82 12.04
C ALA A 381 9.94 7.79 11.44
N SER A 382 9.37 8.67 12.26
CA SER A 382 8.62 9.85 11.77
C SER A 382 9.54 10.97 11.24
N ASN A 383 10.86 10.81 11.41
CA ASN A 383 11.93 11.67 10.87
C ASN A 383 12.87 10.93 9.90
N VAL A 384 12.48 9.77 9.34
CA VAL A 384 13.10 9.27 8.10
C VAL A 384 12.51 10.11 6.96
N GLN A 385 12.83 11.39 7.02
CA GLN A 385 12.85 12.24 5.86
C GLN A 385 13.94 11.63 4.97
N MET A 386 13.61 11.28 3.72
CA MET A 386 14.69 11.03 2.76
C MET A 386 15.67 12.20 2.90
N PRO A 387 16.97 11.94 3.12
CA PRO A 387 17.92 13.01 3.37
C PRO A 387 17.78 14.06 2.27
N PRO A 388 17.73 15.36 2.60
CA PRO A 388 17.59 16.40 1.60
C PRO A 388 18.69 16.21 0.55
N ILE A 389 18.27 16.05 -0.71
CA ILE A 389 19.19 15.94 -1.84
C ILE A 389 19.98 17.25 -1.88
N ILE A 390 21.26 17.19 -1.55
CA ILE A 390 22.19 18.28 -1.82
C ILE A 390 22.33 18.32 -3.34
N GLN A 391 21.61 19.24 -3.99
CA GLN A 391 21.89 19.57 -5.39
C GLN A 391 23.28 20.20 -5.43
N GLU A 392 24.29 19.42 -5.79
CA GLU A 392 25.56 19.98 -6.23
C GLU A 392 25.27 20.82 -7.48
N LYS A 393 25.40 22.16 -7.35
CA LYS A 393 25.39 23.07 -8.49
C LYS A 393 26.50 22.64 -9.44
N THR A 394 26.13 22.04 -10.56
CA THR A 394 27.05 21.82 -11.67
C THR A 394 27.48 23.19 -12.19
N HIS A 395 28.67 23.64 -11.83
CA HIS A 395 29.29 24.80 -12.46
C HIS A 395 29.60 24.43 -13.91
N LEU A 396 28.79 24.96 -14.84
CA LEU A 396 29.15 24.99 -16.25
C LEU A 396 30.40 25.89 -16.36
N ILE A 397 31.55 25.28 -16.64
CA ILE A 397 32.73 26.01 -17.11
C ILE A 397 32.44 26.35 -18.56
N ILE A 398 32.11 27.62 -18.82
CA ILE A 398 32.18 28.19 -20.17
C ILE A 398 33.67 28.46 -20.39
N LEU A 399 34.26 27.77 -21.36
CA LEU A 399 35.57 28.13 -21.90
C LEU A 399 35.32 29.19 -22.98
N ASP A 400 35.94 30.35 -22.81
CA ASP A 400 35.95 31.46 -23.78
C ASP A 400 36.52 31.07 -25.14
#